data_AF-A0A1B8U7L0-F1
#
_entry.id   AF-A0A1B8U7L0-F1
#
_cell.length_a   1.000
_cell.length_b   1.000
_cell.length_c   1.000
_cell.angle_alpha   90.00
_cell.angle_beta   90.00
_cell.angle_gamma   90.00
#
_symmetry.space_group_name_H-M   'P 1'
#
loop_
_entity.id
_entity.type
_entity.pdbx_description
1 polymer ?
#
loop_
_entity_poly.entity_id
_entity_poly.type
_entity_poly.pdbx_seq_one_letter_code
_entity_poly.pdbx_strand_id
1 'polypeptide(L)'
;MKLRKRYILLILLALLPFYKLIHPDDYCFGDVDLVIIGGLTIIFIITFLAIFFYNLYKITIKKELFNFRPLIITAVFAVVFNRALEYHDKAIFKDKFQVFNSFSKEKALLEIILYDDATFEFKTIYDNSYCVEKGTYEYKKDSLFLNKINKIDGNIVFGDVYVYDTMYKRLNPIYTGLPNFTLKK
;
A
#
# COMPACT_ATOMS: atom_id res chain seq x y z
N MET A 1 -10.40 5.80 -33.69
CA MET A 1 -10.10 7.16 -33.19
C MET A 1 -8.61 7.25 -32.83
N LYS A 2 -7.77 7.96 -33.60
CA LYS A 2 -6.30 8.00 -33.32
C LYS A 2 -6.01 8.82 -32.06
N LEU A 3 -5.45 8.20 -31.02
CA LEU A 3 -4.92 8.94 -29.87
C LEU A 3 -3.70 9.76 -30.32
N ARG A 4 -3.70 11.06 -30.04
CA ARG A 4 -2.52 11.91 -30.27
C ARG A 4 -1.44 11.55 -29.25
N LYS A 5 -0.17 11.47 -29.67
CA LYS A 5 0.98 11.09 -28.83
C LYS A 5 1.02 11.79 -27.46
N ARG A 6 0.66 13.08 -27.42
CA ARG A 6 0.57 13.87 -26.17
C ARG A 6 -0.39 13.32 -25.11
N TYR A 7 -1.48 12.66 -25.52
CA TYR A 7 -2.44 12.08 -24.58
C TYR A 7 -1.96 10.74 -24.05
N ILE A 8 -1.19 9.98 -24.85
CA ILE A 8 -0.52 8.77 -24.39
C ILE A 8 0.50 9.12 -23.31
N LEU A 9 1.31 10.17 -23.54
CA LEU A 9 2.23 10.68 -22.53
C LEU A 9 1.51 11.07 -21.23
N LEU A 10 0.39 11.80 -21.33
CA LEU A 10 -0.38 12.21 -20.16
C LEU A 10 -0.92 11.01 -19.37
N ILE A 11 -1.40 9.97 -20.06
CA ILE A 11 -1.86 8.74 -19.41
C ILE A 11 -0.71 8.00 -18.73
N LEU A 12 0.46 7.89 -19.38
CA LEU A 12 1.63 7.25 -18.78
C LEU A 12 2.08 7.99 -17.51
N LEU A 13 2.16 9.32 -17.57
CA LEU A 13 2.49 10.14 -16.39
C LEU A 13 1.43 10.03 -15.28
N ALA A 14 0.15 9.90 -15.64
CA ALA A 14 -0.92 9.68 -14.67
C ALA A 14 -0.77 8.34 -13.94
N LEU A 15 -0.24 7.31 -14.59
CA LEU A 15 -0.05 5.98 -13.99
C LEU A 15 1.19 5.90 -13.09
N LEU A 16 2.19 6.76 -13.31
CA LEU A 16 3.45 6.70 -12.55
C LEU A 16 3.24 6.78 -11.04
N PRO A 17 2.52 7.75 -10.44
CA PRO A 17 2.37 7.84 -8.99
C PRO A 17 1.86 6.56 -8.31
N PHE A 18 1.13 5.71 -9.03
CA PHE A 18 0.55 4.48 -8.49
C PHE A 18 1.56 3.35 -8.27
N TYR A 19 2.76 3.42 -8.86
CA TYR A 19 3.78 2.37 -8.69
C TYR A 19 4.21 2.19 -7.22
N LYS A 20 4.12 3.26 -6.41
CA LYS A 20 4.41 3.26 -4.97
C LYS A 20 3.20 3.09 -4.08
N LEU A 21 1.99 3.03 -4.63
CA LEU A 21 0.74 2.88 -3.86
C LEU A 21 0.17 1.46 -3.92
N ILE A 22 0.59 0.68 -4.93
CA ILE A 22 0.13 -0.69 -5.12
C ILE A 22 1.26 -1.63 -4.74
N HIS A 23 1.06 -2.35 -3.64
CA HIS A 23 2.05 -3.25 -3.08
C HIS A 23 1.55 -4.69 -3.18
N PRO A 24 1.95 -5.47 -4.21
CA PRO A 24 1.62 -6.89 -4.25
C PRO A 24 2.38 -7.67 -3.18
N ASP A 25 3.68 -7.42 -3.04
CA ASP A 25 4.60 -8.12 -2.14
C ASP A 25 4.84 -7.34 -0.83
N ASP A 26 5.87 -7.75 -0.08
CA ASP A 26 6.39 -7.04 1.07
C ASP A 26 6.82 -5.63 0.68
N TYR A 27 6.53 -4.65 1.55
CA TYR A 27 6.84 -3.26 1.25
C TYR A 27 7.11 -2.46 2.52
N CYS A 28 7.90 -1.41 2.37
CA CYS A 28 7.99 -0.33 3.35
C CYS A 28 7.49 0.95 2.71
N PHE A 29 6.80 1.76 3.51
CA PHE A 29 6.24 3.03 3.10
C PHE A 29 6.54 4.07 4.16
N GLY A 30 7.04 5.23 3.74
CA GLY A 30 7.28 6.37 4.62
C GLY A 30 7.36 7.70 3.88
N ASP A 31 7.92 8.71 4.55
CA ASP A 31 8.00 10.08 4.03
C ASP A 31 8.68 10.18 2.66
N VAL A 32 9.72 9.37 2.43
CA VAL A 32 10.45 9.35 1.15
C VAL A 32 9.54 8.92 0.00
N ASP A 33 8.68 7.93 0.22
CA ASP A 33 7.73 7.45 -0.79
C ASP A 33 6.68 8.52 -1.10
N LEU A 34 6.18 9.22 -0.07
CA LEU A 34 5.26 10.34 -0.23
C LEU A 34 5.88 11.48 -1.05
N VAL A 35 7.15 11.81 -0.82
CA VAL A 35 7.88 12.83 -1.60
C VAL A 35 8.00 12.39 -3.07
N ILE A 36 8.30 11.12 -3.34
CA ILE A 36 8.38 10.59 -4.70
C ILE A 36 7.02 10.66 -5.40
N ILE A 37 5.95 10.23 -4.72
CA ILE A 37 4.58 10.29 -5.24
C ILE A 37 4.17 11.74 -5.53
N GLY A 38 4.47 12.67 -4.61
CA GLY A 38 4.22 14.09 -4.77
C GLY A 38 4.96 14.69 -5.98
N GLY A 39 6.25 14.38 -6.13
CA GLY A 39 7.06 14.82 -7.26
C GLY A 39 6.52 14.34 -8.61
N LEU A 40 6.13 13.06 -8.71
CA LEU A 40 5.51 12.51 -9.92
C LEU A 40 4.16 13.16 -10.24
N THR A 41 3.38 13.45 -9.20
CA THR A 41 2.08 14.14 -9.34
C THR A 41 2.27 15.57 -9.86
N ILE A 42 3.29 16.29 -9.38
CA ILE A 42 3.63 17.64 -9.88
C ILE A 42 4.02 17.60 -11.37
N ILE A 43 4.85 16.64 -11.78
CA ILE A 43 5.23 16.47 -13.19
C ILE A 43 3.99 16.21 -14.08
N PHE A 44 3.06 15.38 -13.60
CA PHE A 44 1.79 15.16 -14.27
C PHE A 44 0.98 16.46 -14.41
N ILE A 45 0.84 17.24 -13.33
CA ILE A 45 0.08 18.51 -13.32
C ILE A 45 0.68 19.52 -14.31
N ILE A 46 2.00 19.70 -14.32
CA ILE A 46 2.69 20.61 -15.25
C ILE A 46 2.41 20.19 -16.70
N THR A 47 2.50 18.89 -16.99
CA THR A 47 2.24 18.35 -18.33
C THR A 47 0.79 18.53 -18.74
N PHE A 48 -0.16 18.30 -17.83
CA PHE A 48 -1.57 18.58 -18.04
C PHE A 48 -1.81 20.05 -18.38
N LEU A 49 -1.27 20.98 -17.58
CA LEU A 49 -1.44 22.42 -17.80
C LEU A 49 -0.88 22.84 -19.16
N ALA A 50 0.30 22.37 -19.54
CA ALA A 50 0.88 22.65 -20.85
C ALA A 50 -0.03 22.18 -22.00
N ILE A 51 -0.58 20.97 -21.91
CA ILE A 51 -1.51 20.43 -22.92
C ILE A 51 -2.85 21.18 -22.92
N PHE A 52 -3.35 21.56 -21.75
CA PHE A 52 -4.61 22.28 -21.56
C PHE A 52 -4.53 23.68 -22.18
N PHE A 53 -3.51 24.46 -21.82
CA PHE A 53 -3.28 25.80 -22.39
C PHE A 53 -3.00 25.76 -23.88
N TYR A 54 -2.26 24.75 -24.38
CA TYR A 54 -2.09 24.57 -25.82
C TYR A 54 -3.41 24.33 -26.55
N ASN A 55 -4.34 23.57 -25.96
CA ASN A 55 -5.66 23.36 -26.55
C ASN A 55 -6.50 24.63 -26.48
N LEU A 56 -6.46 25.39 -25.38
CA LEU A 56 -7.11 26.70 -25.28
C LEU A 56 -6.61 27.67 -26.36
N TYR A 57 -5.29 27.78 -26.51
CA TYR A 57 -4.66 28.62 -27.54
C TYR A 57 -5.14 28.27 -28.96
N LYS A 58 -5.25 26.98 -29.27
CA LYS A 58 -5.78 26.52 -30.56
C LYS A 58 -7.22 26.92 -30.80
N ILE A 59 -8.06 26.93 -29.77
CA ILE A 59 -9.46 27.35 -29.90
C ILE A 59 -9.51 28.84 -30.20
N THR A 60 -8.76 29.64 -29.44
CA THR A 60 -8.72 31.09 -29.60
C THR A 60 -8.27 31.52 -31.00
N ILE A 61 -7.26 30.86 -31.57
CA ILE A 61 -6.69 31.26 -32.88
C ILE A 61 -7.32 30.51 -34.06
N LYS A 62 -7.51 29.19 -33.94
CA LYS A 62 -7.94 28.34 -35.07
C LYS A 62 -9.44 28.06 -35.10
N LYS A 63 -10.22 28.57 -34.12
CA LYS A 63 -11.66 28.29 -33.97
C LYS A 63 -11.99 26.79 -33.98
N GLU A 64 -11.07 25.96 -33.48
CA GLU A 64 -11.29 24.52 -33.30
C GLU A 64 -12.23 24.28 -32.11
N LEU A 65 -13.00 23.19 -32.13
CA LEU A 65 -13.80 22.76 -30.97
C LEU A 65 -12.91 22.32 -29.79
N PHE A 66 -13.34 22.59 -28.56
CA PHE A 66 -12.58 22.23 -27.36
C PHE A 66 -12.41 20.71 -27.25
N ASN A 67 -11.17 20.27 -27.01
CA ASN A 67 -10.87 18.87 -26.80
C ASN A 67 -10.87 18.53 -25.30
N PHE A 68 -11.96 17.92 -24.83
CA PHE A 68 -12.17 17.56 -23.42
C PHE A 68 -11.32 16.39 -22.90
N ARG A 69 -10.59 15.66 -23.77
CA ARG A 69 -9.86 14.46 -23.34
C ARG A 69 -8.87 14.70 -22.19
N PRO A 70 -8.05 15.77 -22.15
CA PRO A 70 -7.16 16.02 -21.01
C PRO A 70 -7.92 16.24 -19.70
N LEU A 71 -9.08 16.92 -19.75
CA LEU A 71 -9.90 17.12 -18.56
C LEU A 71 -10.48 15.81 -18.04
N ILE A 72 -10.96 14.95 -18.94
CA ILE A 72 -11.46 13.62 -18.56
C ILE A 72 -10.34 12.78 -17.95
N ILE A 73 -9.15 12.76 -18.56
CA ILE A 73 -7.98 12.03 -18.02
C ILE A 73 -7.63 12.54 -16.62
N THR A 74 -7.55 13.86 -16.43
CA THR A 74 -7.22 14.45 -15.13
C THR A 74 -8.30 14.21 -14.08
N ALA A 75 -9.58 14.28 -14.45
CA ALA A 75 -10.68 13.97 -13.54
C ALA A 75 -10.63 12.52 -13.06
N VAL A 76 -10.42 11.58 -13.97
CA VAL A 76 -10.26 10.15 -13.63
C VAL A 76 -9.02 9.96 -12.76
N PHE A 77 -7.89 10.56 -13.12
CA PHE A 77 -6.67 10.51 -12.30
C PHE A 77 -6.93 11.02 -10.88
N ALA A 78 -7.54 12.18 -10.70
CA ALA A 78 -7.77 12.77 -9.39
C ALA A 78 -8.65 11.89 -8.49
N VAL A 79 -9.73 11.30 -9.04
CA VAL A 79 -10.61 10.40 -8.29
C VAL A 79 -9.88 9.13 -7.88
N VAL A 80 -9.20 8.47 -8.84
CA VAL A 80 -8.48 7.21 -8.59
C VAL A 80 -7.30 7.42 -7.66
N PHE A 81 -6.55 8.51 -7.82
CA PHE A 81 -5.40 8.84 -7.00
C PHE A 81 -5.79 9.15 -5.56
N ASN A 82 -6.86 9.91 -5.35
CA ASN A 82 -7.38 10.19 -4.01
C ASN A 82 -7.81 8.90 -3.29
N ARG A 83 -8.51 8.00 -3.99
CA ARG A 83 -8.86 6.68 -3.44
C ARG A 83 -7.63 5.83 -3.17
N ALA A 84 -6.65 5.82 -4.07
CA ALA A 84 -5.42 5.07 -3.84
C ALA A 84 -4.69 5.57 -2.59
N LEU A 85 -4.59 6.89 -2.38
CA LEU A 85 -4.00 7.44 -1.15
C LEU A 85 -4.77 7.06 0.12
N GLU A 86 -6.10 7.10 0.08
CA GLU A 86 -6.97 6.78 1.23
C GLU A 86 -6.89 5.31 1.67
N TYR A 87 -6.57 4.40 0.74
CA TYR A 87 -6.63 2.96 0.96
C TYR A 87 -5.31 2.20 0.69
N HIS A 88 -4.20 2.88 0.37
CA HIS A 88 -2.92 2.22 0.04
C HIS A 88 -2.38 1.31 1.15
N ASP A 89 -2.75 1.56 2.40
CA ASP A 89 -2.34 0.81 3.59
C ASP A 89 -3.36 -0.26 4.03
N LYS A 90 -4.47 -0.42 3.30
CA LYS A 90 -5.58 -1.31 3.64
C LYS A 90 -5.75 -2.41 2.59
N ALA A 91 -5.92 -3.64 3.05
CA ALA A 91 -6.40 -4.74 2.22
C ALA A 91 -7.91 -4.59 1.98
N ILE A 92 -8.31 -3.78 1.00
CA ILE A 92 -9.73 -3.48 0.68
C ILE A 92 -10.53 -4.72 0.27
N PHE A 93 -9.83 -5.75 -0.24
CA PHE A 93 -10.44 -6.96 -0.78
C PHE A 93 -10.37 -8.17 0.17
N LYS A 94 -10.00 -7.97 1.43
CA LYS A 94 -9.85 -9.05 2.41
C LYS A 94 -10.56 -8.73 3.71
N ASP A 95 -11.31 -9.69 4.23
CA ASP A 95 -11.98 -9.56 5.51
C ASP A 95 -11.02 -9.96 6.64
N LYS A 96 -10.93 -9.09 7.65
CA LYS A 96 -10.05 -9.32 8.80
C LYS A 96 -10.70 -10.33 9.73
N PHE A 97 -9.98 -11.43 10.00
CA PHE A 97 -10.39 -12.44 10.96
C PHE A 97 -9.96 -12.09 12.39
N GLN A 98 -8.66 -11.83 12.60
CA GLN A 98 -8.09 -11.49 13.90
C GLN A 98 -6.95 -10.49 13.76
N VAL A 99 -6.83 -9.58 14.73
CA VAL A 99 -5.76 -8.59 14.78
C VAL A 99 -5.05 -8.72 16.12
N PHE A 100 -3.72 -8.75 16.11
CA PHE A 100 -2.90 -8.88 17.30
C PHE A 100 -1.87 -7.78 17.37
N ASN A 101 -1.72 -7.18 18.55
CA ASN A 101 -0.78 -6.08 18.77
C ASN A 101 0.30 -6.45 19.78
N SER A 102 1.50 -5.92 19.56
CA SER A 102 2.62 -5.92 20.50
C SER A 102 3.51 -4.70 20.30
N PHE A 103 4.60 -4.65 21.06
CA PHE A 103 5.68 -3.70 20.90
C PHE A 103 6.99 -4.45 20.73
N SER A 104 7.83 -3.97 19.82
CA SER A 104 9.21 -4.43 19.71
C SER A 104 10.05 -3.96 20.90
N LYS A 105 11.26 -4.51 21.05
CA LYS A 105 12.25 -4.05 22.04
C LYS A 105 12.61 -2.56 21.86
N GLU A 106 12.53 -2.07 20.62
CA GLU A 106 12.80 -0.69 20.24
C GLU A 106 11.56 0.21 20.30
N LYS A 107 10.47 -0.26 20.94
CA LYS A 107 9.18 0.44 21.09
C LYS A 107 8.39 0.68 19.79
N ALA A 108 8.84 0.17 18.65
CA ALA A 108 8.02 0.13 17.44
C ALA A 108 6.76 -0.71 17.68
N LEU A 109 5.61 -0.26 17.16
CA LEU A 109 4.34 -0.97 17.30
C LEU A 109 4.29 -2.10 16.27
N LEU A 110 3.92 -3.30 16.72
CA LEU A 110 3.84 -4.50 15.91
C LEU A 110 2.38 -4.94 15.81
N GLU A 111 1.88 -5.18 14.60
CA GLU A 111 0.52 -5.62 14.34
C GLU A 111 0.53 -6.84 13.41
N ILE A 112 -0.07 -7.95 13.84
CA ILE A 112 -0.37 -9.11 12.98
C ILE A 112 -1.86 -9.05 12.63
N ILE A 113 -2.16 -9.05 11.34
CA ILE A 113 -3.53 -9.09 10.81
C ILE A 113 -3.69 -10.43 10.09
N LEU A 114 -4.62 -11.26 10.56
CA LEU A 114 -5.02 -12.49 9.91
C LEU A 114 -6.28 -12.23 9.08
N TYR A 115 -6.30 -12.74 7.86
CA TYR A 115 -7.42 -12.64 6.92
C TYR A 115 -8.14 -13.99 6.80
N ASP A 116 -9.41 -13.95 6.38
CA ASP A 116 -10.25 -15.13 6.19
C ASP A 116 -9.74 -16.12 5.12
N ASP A 117 -9.00 -15.62 4.12
CA ASP A 117 -8.38 -16.38 3.03
C ASP A 117 -7.09 -17.12 3.42
N ALA A 118 -6.83 -17.30 4.72
CA ALA A 118 -5.61 -17.90 5.28
C ALA A 118 -4.31 -17.15 4.94
N THR A 119 -4.40 -15.86 4.61
CA THR A 119 -3.24 -14.98 4.48
C THR A 119 -3.08 -14.06 5.69
N PHE A 120 -1.89 -13.51 5.88
CA PHE A 120 -1.63 -12.53 6.93
C PHE A 120 -0.81 -11.35 6.42
N GLU A 121 -0.95 -10.23 7.14
CA GLU A 121 -0.06 -9.08 7.06
C GLU A 121 0.56 -8.84 8.43
N PHE A 122 1.88 -8.73 8.46
CA PHE A 122 2.62 -8.29 9.63
C PHE A 122 3.11 -6.87 9.40
N LYS A 123 2.64 -5.94 10.22
CA LYS A 123 2.99 -4.52 10.17
C LYS A 123 3.94 -4.16 11.30
N THR A 124 5.08 -3.58 10.95
CA THR A 124 5.99 -2.91 11.89
C THR A 124 5.85 -1.41 11.66
N ILE A 125 5.40 -0.69 12.69
CA ILE A 125 5.13 0.75 12.63
C ILE A 125 6.19 1.50 13.43
N TYR A 126 6.95 2.33 12.74
CA TYR A 126 7.91 3.30 13.27
C TYR A 126 7.28 4.71 13.25
N ASP A 127 7.99 5.71 13.77
CA ASP A 127 7.47 7.08 13.88
C ASP A 127 7.07 7.69 12.52
N ASN A 128 7.89 7.47 11.48
CA ASN A 128 7.71 8.08 10.15
C ASN A 128 7.59 7.07 8.99
N SER A 129 7.50 5.79 9.31
CA SER A 129 7.41 4.74 8.30
C SER A 129 6.76 3.50 8.87
N TYR A 130 6.28 2.65 7.99
CA TYR A 130 5.85 1.32 8.34
C TYR A 130 6.31 0.32 7.29
N CYS A 131 6.54 -0.90 7.71
CA CYS A 131 6.85 -2.02 6.84
C CYS A 131 5.78 -3.09 7.01
N VAL A 132 5.35 -3.67 5.90
CA VAL A 132 4.35 -4.74 5.83
C VAL A 132 4.99 -5.96 5.18
N GLU A 133 4.95 -7.07 5.90
CA GLU A 133 5.35 -8.38 5.40
C GLU A 133 4.11 -9.25 5.21
N LYS A 134 4.07 -10.03 4.13
CA LYS A 134 2.91 -10.83 3.73
C LYS A 134 3.23 -12.31 3.70
N GLY A 135 2.21 -13.11 3.96
CA GLY A 135 2.34 -14.55 3.93
C GLY A 135 1.03 -15.31 4.07
N THR A 136 1.16 -16.60 4.32
CA THR A 136 0.06 -17.52 4.62
C THR A 136 0.17 -18.00 6.05
N TYR A 137 -0.95 -18.38 6.67
CA TYR A 137 -0.94 -18.94 8.00
C TYR A 137 -1.73 -20.24 8.08
N GLU A 138 -1.40 -21.07 9.07
CA GLU A 138 -2.12 -22.30 9.38
C GLU A 138 -2.28 -22.44 10.89
N TYR A 139 -3.48 -22.83 11.35
CA TYR A 139 -3.68 -23.27 12.72
C TYR A 139 -3.53 -24.79 12.81
N LYS A 140 -2.62 -25.28 13.65
CA LYS A 140 -2.58 -26.70 14.06
C LYS A 140 -2.85 -26.77 15.56
N LYS A 141 -4.06 -27.17 15.93
CA LYS A 141 -4.55 -27.14 17.32
C LYS A 141 -4.43 -25.71 17.88
N ASP A 142 -3.71 -25.54 18.99
CA ASP A 142 -3.51 -24.25 19.65
C ASP A 142 -2.27 -23.52 19.13
N SER A 143 -1.72 -23.89 17.97
CA SER A 143 -0.51 -23.28 17.40
C SER A 143 -0.81 -22.61 16.05
N LEU A 144 -0.41 -21.35 15.93
CA LEU A 144 -0.43 -20.54 14.73
C LEU A 144 0.95 -20.58 14.06
N PHE A 145 0.97 -21.04 12.81
CA PHE A 145 2.15 -21.08 11.96
C PHE A 145 2.08 -19.95 10.95
N LEU A 146 3.10 -19.10 10.88
CA LEU A 146 3.20 -18.01 9.91
C LEU A 146 4.25 -18.36 8.86
N ASN A 147 3.86 -18.43 7.59
CA ASN A 147 4.73 -18.75 6.48
C ASN A 147 4.83 -17.57 5.51
N LYS A 148 6.00 -16.94 5.44
CA LYS A 148 6.27 -15.76 4.61
C LYS A 148 6.46 -16.09 3.14
N ILE A 149 6.13 -15.12 2.27
CA ILE A 149 6.45 -15.21 0.85
C ILE A 149 7.97 -15.04 0.63
N ASN A 150 8.59 -14.02 1.23
CA ASN A 150 10.03 -13.78 1.14
C ASN A 150 10.76 -14.13 2.44
N LYS A 151 11.69 -15.08 2.36
CA LYS A 151 12.58 -15.49 3.45
C LYS A 151 13.87 -14.68 3.43
N ILE A 152 13.78 -13.35 3.53
CA ILE A 152 14.99 -12.54 3.64
C ILE A 152 15.51 -12.70 5.08
N ASP A 153 16.61 -13.45 5.21
CA ASP A 153 17.31 -13.72 6.47
C ASP A 153 17.67 -12.40 7.17
N GLY A 154 17.08 -12.17 8.35
CA GLY A 154 17.42 -11.01 9.19
C GLY A 154 16.32 -10.54 10.13
N ASN A 155 15.04 -10.76 9.80
CA ASN A 155 13.94 -10.41 10.70
C ASN A 155 13.60 -11.58 11.63
N ILE A 156 14.28 -11.61 12.79
CA ILE A 156 14.28 -12.69 13.79
C ILE A 156 12.87 -13.03 14.29
N VAL A 157 11.90 -12.13 14.12
CA VAL A 157 10.53 -12.33 14.61
C VAL A 157 9.72 -13.32 13.76
N PHE A 158 10.19 -13.70 12.56
CA PHE A 158 9.35 -14.48 11.64
C PHE A 158 10.11 -15.51 10.79
N GLY A 159 10.14 -16.72 11.33
CA GLY A 159 9.98 -18.00 10.64
C GLY A 159 9.24 -18.99 11.56
N ASP A 160 8.48 -18.43 12.51
CA ASP A 160 8.31 -19.04 13.82
C ASP A 160 6.86 -19.40 14.13
N VAL A 161 6.76 -20.37 15.04
CA VAL A 161 5.50 -20.91 15.52
C VAL A 161 5.09 -20.14 16.77
N TYR A 162 3.85 -19.69 16.80
CA TYR A 162 3.24 -19.07 17.97
C TYR A 162 2.20 -20.03 18.56
N VAL A 163 2.19 -20.16 19.88
CA VAL A 163 1.12 -20.87 20.59
C VAL A 163 0.05 -19.85 20.97
N TYR A 164 -1.17 -20.07 20.47
CA TYR A 164 -2.35 -19.30 20.82
C TYR A 164 -2.88 -19.76 22.18
N ASP A 165 -2.77 -18.87 23.15
CA ASP A 165 -3.35 -19.05 24.46
C ASP A 165 -4.81 -18.59 24.44
N THR A 166 -5.73 -19.55 24.44
CA THR A 166 -7.17 -19.31 24.41
C THR A 166 -7.68 -18.61 25.68
N MET A 167 -7.00 -18.79 26.81
CA MET A 167 -7.41 -18.23 28.10
C MET A 167 -7.09 -16.74 28.18
N TYR A 168 -5.89 -16.35 27.73
CA TYR A 168 -5.44 -14.95 27.76
C TYR A 168 -5.64 -14.22 26.45
N LYS A 169 -6.08 -14.91 25.39
CA LYS A 169 -6.20 -14.40 24.01
C LYS A 169 -4.88 -13.79 23.53
N ARG A 170 -3.78 -14.53 23.71
CA ARG A 170 -2.42 -14.09 23.39
C ARG A 170 -1.73 -15.07 22.45
N LEU A 171 -0.81 -14.55 21.64
CA LEU A 171 0.14 -15.36 20.89
C LEU A 171 1.49 -15.30 21.60
N ASN A 172 1.94 -16.44 22.09
CA ASN A 172 3.24 -16.59 22.73
C ASN A 172 4.20 -17.28 21.76
N PRO A 173 5.39 -16.72 21.50
CA PRO A 173 6.37 -17.36 20.64
C PRO A 173 6.95 -18.60 21.30
N ILE A 174 7.23 -19.64 20.50
CA ILE A 174 7.94 -20.84 21.02
C ILE A 174 9.41 -20.50 21.36
N TYR A 175 10.03 -19.56 20.63
CA TYR A 175 11.41 -19.15 20.86
C TYR A 175 11.52 -17.95 21.79
N THR A 176 12.43 -18.05 22.76
CA THR A 176 12.72 -16.99 23.73
C THR A 176 13.36 -15.79 23.04
N GLY A 177 12.82 -14.59 23.29
CA GLY A 177 13.36 -13.33 22.77
C GLY A 177 12.47 -12.60 21.77
N LEU A 178 11.35 -13.24 21.38
CA LEU A 178 10.31 -12.69 20.52
C LEU A 178 9.17 -12.01 21.33
N PRO A 179 8.46 -11.04 20.76
CA PRO A 179 7.36 -10.35 21.42
C PRO A 179 6.12 -11.26 21.58
N ASN A 180 5.45 -11.13 22.72
CA ASN A 180 4.12 -11.71 22.92
C ASN A 180 3.07 -10.78 22.30
N PHE A 181 2.12 -11.32 21.54
CA PHE A 181 1.04 -10.51 20.98
C PHE A 181 -0.26 -10.70 21.75
N THR A 182 -1.06 -9.64 21.79
CA THR A 182 -2.36 -9.61 22.44
C THR A 182 -3.45 -9.37 21.40
N LEU A 183 -4.56 -10.13 21.49
CA LEU A 183 -5.68 -9.95 20.56
C LEU A 183 -6.30 -8.55 20.76
N LYS A 184 -6.36 -7.78 19.69
CA LYS A 184 -7.04 -6.48 19.61
C LYS A 184 -8.55 -6.74 19.63
N LYS A 185 -9.26 -6.11 20.58
CA LYS A 185 -10.72 -6.19 20.66
C LYS A 185 -11.38 -5.42 19.53
#